data_AF-A0AB73ML96-F1
#
_entry.id   AF-A0AB73ML96-F1
#
_cell.length_a   1.000
_cell.length_b   1.000
_cell.length_c   1.000
_cell.angle_alpha   90.00
_cell.angle_beta   90.00
_cell.angle_gamma   90.00
#
_symmetry.space_group_name_H-M   'P 1'
#
loop_
_entity.id
_entity.type
_entity.pdbx_description
1 polymer ?
#
loop_
_entity_poly.entity_id
_entity_poly.type
_entity_poly.pdbx_seq_one_letter_code
_entity_poly.pdbx_strand_id
1 'polypeptide(L)' 'MDESRYVVRIHPAQGGWWVTRPHWSPLRYLREQGALDFAELMAKLHCLTTGQPSGVVVNTGGGDRVVRRYG' A
#
# COMPACT_ATOMS: atom_id res chain seq x y z
N MET A 1 5.86 7.55 -9.72
CA MET A 1 5.59 7.01 -8.37
C MET A 1 6.81 6.21 -7.97
N ASP A 2 7.26 6.34 -6.72
CA ASP A 2 8.39 5.57 -6.17
C ASP A 2 8.06 4.07 -6.21
N GLU A 3 8.95 3.28 -6.78
CA GLU A 3 8.76 1.87 -7.14
C GLU A 3 8.66 0.92 -5.92
N SER A 4 9.02 1.45 -4.75
CA SER A 4 9.14 0.71 -3.51
C SER A 4 7.96 0.91 -2.54
N ARG A 5 6.84 1.47 -3.02
CA ARG A 5 5.70 1.82 -2.15
C ARG A 5 4.47 0.97 -2.42
N TYR A 6 3.83 0.55 -1.33
CA TYR A 6 2.47 0.04 -1.33
C TYR A 6 1.51 1.20 -1.07
N VAL A 7 0.58 1.41 -1.98
CA VAL A 7 -0.39 2.50 -1.93
C VAL A 7 -1.76 1.95 -1.58
N VAL A 8 -2.31 2.42 -0.48
CA VAL A 8 -3.67 2.17 -0.03
C VAL A 8 -4.56 3.31 -0.52
N ARG A 9 -5.55 3.01 -1.37
CA ARG A 9 -6.46 3.99 -1.98
C ARG A 9 -7.88 3.77 -1.49
N ILE A 10 -8.60 4.86 -1.23
CA ILE A 10 -10.05 4.81 -1.01
C ILE A 10 -10.73 4.69 -2.37
N HIS A 11 -11.61 3.71 -2.54
CA HIS A 11 -12.44 3.58 -3.74
C HIS A 11 -13.89 3.99 -3.43
N PRO A 12 -14.23 5.29 -3.55
CA PRO A 12 -15.51 5.82 -3.08
C PRO A 12 -16.72 5.16 -3.74
N ALA A 13 -16.62 4.81 -5.04
CA ALA A 13 -17.71 4.14 -5.76
C ALA A 13 -17.96 2.68 -5.32
N GLN A 14 -17.03 2.06 -4.58
CA GLN A 14 -17.14 0.68 -4.12
C GLN A 14 -17.12 0.56 -2.58
N GLY A 15 -17.08 1.68 -1.86
CA GLY A 15 -17.05 1.73 -0.39
C GLY A 15 -15.87 0.96 0.23
N GLY A 16 -14.81 0.70 -0.53
CA GLY A 16 -13.74 -0.21 -0.18
C GLY A 16 -12.35 0.43 -0.27
N TRP A 17 -11.38 -0.19 0.40
CA TRP A 17 -9.99 0.22 0.38
C TRP A 17 -9.17 -0.75 -0.47
N TRP A 18 -8.34 -0.22 -1.34
CA TRP A 18 -7.62 -1.00 -2.35
C TRP A 18 -6.11 -0.82 -2.20
N VAL A 19 -5.33 -1.90 -2.31
CA VAL A 19 -3.87 -1.85 -2.18
C VAL A 19 -3.22 -2.06 -3.55
N THR A 20 -2.34 -1.16 -3.97
CA THR A 20 -1.58 -1.27 -5.23
C THR A 20 -0.09 -1.17 -5.01
N ARG A 21 0.67 -1.86 -5.85
CA ARG A 21 2.09 -1.60 -6.10
C ARG A 21 2.27 -1.17 -7.56
N PRO A 22 3.20 -0.25 -7.91
CA PRO A 22 3.37 0.22 -9.29
C PRO A 22 3.69 -0.89 -10.31
N HIS A 23 4.28 -2.02 -9.88
CA HIS A 23 4.69 -3.12 -10.76
C HIS A 23 3.98 -4.44 -10.47
N TRP A 24 3.05 -4.48 -9.51
CA TRP A 24 2.38 -5.72 -9.13
C TRP A 24 0.87 -5.58 -9.09
N SER A 25 0.22 -6.64 -9.56
CA SER A 25 -1.21 -6.74 -9.82
C SER A 25 -2.03 -6.19 -8.67
N PRO A 26 -3.10 -5.45 -8.97
CA PRO A 26 -3.75 -4.62 -7.97
C PRO A 26 -4.55 -5.55 -7.01
N LEU A 27 -4.37 -5.37 -5.69
CA LEU A 27 -4.85 -6.28 -4.65
C LEU A 27 -6.28 -5.95 -4.24
N ARG A 28 -7.04 -7.01 -3.89
CA ARG A 28 -8.48 -6.99 -3.57
C ARG A 28 -8.92 -5.86 -2.63
N TYR A 29 -10.17 -5.42 -2.78
CA TYR A 29 -10.84 -4.49 -1.85
C TYR A 29 -10.94 -5.10 -0.45
N LEU A 30 -10.50 -4.35 0.55
CA LEU A 30 -10.54 -4.67 1.98
C LEU A 30 -11.24 -3.54 2.73
N ARG A 31 -11.60 -3.82 4.00
CA ARG A 31 -11.91 -2.75 4.97
C ARG A 31 -10.63 -1.98 5.29
N GLU A 32 -10.74 -0.75 5.77
CA GLU A 32 -9.60 0.16 6.01
C GLU A 32 -8.45 -0.50 6.77
N GLN A 33 -8.72 -1.04 7.96
CA GLN A 33 -7.69 -1.70 8.77
C GLN A 33 -7.07 -2.89 8.05
N GLY A 34 -7.88 -3.70 7.37
CA GLY A 34 -7.39 -4.83 6.60
C GLY A 34 -6.48 -4.41 5.43
N ALA A 35 -6.79 -3.30 4.77
CA ALA A 35 -5.94 -2.75 3.70
C ALA A 35 -4.60 -2.24 4.24
N LEU A 36 -4.60 -1.59 5.41
CA LEU A 36 -3.37 -1.15 6.08
C LEU A 36 -2.51 -2.33 6.55
N ASP A 37 -3.11 -3.31 7.23
CA ASP A 37 -2.40 -4.50 7.72
C ASP A 37 -1.80 -5.30 6.56
N PHE A 38 -2.54 -5.43 5.46
CA PHE A 38 -2.07 -6.10 4.26
C PHE A 38 -0.93 -5.33 3.59
N ALA A 39 -1.06 -4.00 3.42
CA ALA A 39 0.00 -3.19 2.86
C ALA A 39 1.28 -3.23 3.70
N GLU A 40 1.15 -3.25 5.03
CA GLU A 40 2.26 -3.41 5.98
C GLU A 40 2.94 -4.77 5.84
N LEU A 41 2.17 -5.86 5.76
CA LEU A 41 2.70 -7.20 5.51
C LEU A 41 3.50 -7.25 4.21
N MET A 42 2.94 -6.69 3.13
CA MET A 42 3.58 -6.71 1.82
C MET A 42 4.83 -5.84 1.75
N ALA A 43 4.86 -4.71 2.45
CA ALA A 43 6.04 -3.87 2.59
C ALA A 43 7.17 -4.62 3.34
N LYS A 44 6.86 -5.25 4.48
CA LYS A 44 7.83 -6.08 5.21
C LYS A 44 8.37 -7.23 4.35
N LEU A 45 7.49 -7.97 3.68
CA LEU A 45 7.89 -9.08 2.80
C LEU A 45 8.77 -8.58 1.64
N HIS A 46 8.47 -7.43 1.05
CA HIS A 46 9.32 -6.84 0.02
C HIS A 46 10.72 -6.59 0.56
N CYS A 47 10.82 -5.89 1.70
CA CYS A 47 12.10 -5.58 2.33
C CYS A 47 12.91 -6.85 2.63
N LEU A 48 12.26 -7.89 3.14
CA LEU A 48 12.92 -9.15 3.49
C LEU A 48 13.40 -9.95 2.27
N THR A 49 12.65 -9.91 1.17
CA THR A 49 12.93 -10.74 -0.02
C THR A 49 13.86 -10.05 -1.02
N THR A 50 13.84 -8.72 -1.10
CA THR A 50 14.64 -7.95 -2.07
C THR A 50 15.81 -7.21 -1.43
N GLY A 51 15.81 -7.05 -0.10
CA GLY A 51 16.76 -6.18 0.61
C GLY A 51 16.56 -4.69 0.32
N GLN A 52 15.53 -4.30 -0.43
CA GLN A 52 15.25 -2.91 -0.77
C GLN A 52 14.29 -2.29 0.26
N PRO A 53 14.51 -1.02 0.65
CA PRO A 53 13.59 -0.33 1.54
C PRO A 53 12.23 -0.20 0.89
N SER A 54 11.16 -0.28 1.68
CA SER A 54 9.79 -0.14 1.21
C SER A 54 8.92 0.67 2.16
N GLY A 55 7.74 1.10 1.71
CA GLY A 55 6.85 1.91 2.55
C GLY A 55 5.38 1.72 2.24
N VAL A 56 4.54 2.09 3.19
CA VAL A 56 3.08 2.13 3.06
C VAL A 56 2.63 3.58 2.99
N VAL A 57 1.83 3.90 1.99
CA VAL A 57 1.27 5.22 1.74
C VAL A 57 -0.24 5.10 1.63
N VAL A 58 -0.97 6.05 2.18
CA VAL A 58 -2.40 6.21 1.95
C VAL A 58 -2.62 7.36 0.99
N ASN A 59 -3.40 7.11 -0.06
CA ASN A 59 -3.85 8.12 -1.01
C ASN A 59 -5.36 8.35 -0.83
N THR A 60 -5.71 9.52 -0.30
CA THR A 60 -7.10 9.93 -0.05
C THR A 60 -7.64 10.86 -1.15
N GLY A 61 -7.01 10.89 -2.34
CA GLY A 61 -7.36 11.84 -3.41
C GLY A 61 -6.80 13.25 -3.22
N GLY A 62 -6.45 13.65 -1.99
CA GLY A 62 -5.76 14.91 -1.67
C GLY A 62 -4.23 14.84 -1.73
N GLY A 63 -3.68 13.68 -2.09
CA GLY A 63 -2.24 13.41 -2.14
C GLY A 63 -1.83 12.15 -1.38
N ASP A 64 -0.55 11.82 -1.48
CA ASP A 64 0.06 10.66 -0.85
C ASP A 64 0.56 11.00 0.56
N ARG A 65 0.03 10.33 1.58
CA ARG A 65 0.52 10.43 2.97
C ARG A 65 1.28 9.17 3.35
N VAL A 66 2.54 9.32 3.75
CA VAL A 66 3.35 8.22 4.28
C VAL A 66 2.77 7.78 5.63
N VAL A 67 2.47 6.49 5.74
CA VAL A 67 1.96 5.88 6.97
C VAL A 67 3.09 5.19 7.73
N ARG A 68 3.92 4.41 7.03
CA ARG A 68 5.08 3.71 7.60
C ARG A 68 6.19 3.50 6.56
N ARG A 69 7.41 3.30 7.05
CA ARG A 69 8.60 2.93 6.26
C ARG A 69 9.28 1.71 6.87
N TYR A 70 9.87 0.88 6.03
CA TYR A 70 10.64 -0.32 6.36
C TYR A 70 11.94 -0.26 5.55
N GLY A 71 13.07 -0.52 6.19
CA GLY A 71 14.40 -0.46 5.58
C GLY A 71 15.43 -1.09 6.50
#